data_AF-A0A5N5H2N1-F1
#
_entry.id   AF-A0A5N5H2N1-F1
#
_cell.length_a   1.000
_cell.length_b   1.000
_cell.length_c   1.000
_cell.angle_alpha   90.00
_cell.angle_beta   90.00
_cell.angle_gamma   90.00
#
_symmetry.space_group_name_H-M   'P 1'
#
loop_
_entity.id
_entity.type
_entity.pdbx_description
1 polymer ?
#
loop_
_entity_poly.entity_id
_entity_poly.type
_entity_poly.pdbx_seq_one_letter_code
_entity_poly.pdbx_strand_id
1 'polypeptide(L)'
;MLRPSVPSQCSAKGQLTFSGIVDVAANESREYCTSGCSAHALEVLKCIYLCKRDFWFHNNATVHVLMTTIIEGCEKNNSAISTADYKSGGMKVFQKMYVPFVASLSTLAFIATSNIM
;
A
#
# COMPACT_ATOMS: atom_id res chain seq x y z
N MET A 1 -13.48 17.97 -22.25
CA MET A 1 -13.00 17.17 -21.10
C MET A 1 -14.17 16.36 -20.59
N LEU A 2 -14.25 15.07 -20.93
CA LEU A 2 -15.26 14.19 -20.35
C LEU A 2 -14.85 13.92 -18.90
N ARG A 3 -15.65 14.41 -17.95
CA ARG A 3 -15.58 14.00 -16.55
C ARG A 3 -16.18 12.59 -16.51
N PRO A 4 -15.43 11.52 -16.19
CA PRO A 4 -16.08 10.27 -15.88
C PRO A 4 -16.92 10.54 -14.64
N SER A 5 -18.24 10.53 -14.77
CA SER A 5 -19.11 10.49 -13.62
C SER A 5 -18.73 9.25 -12.83
N VAL A 6 -18.34 9.43 -11.56
CA VAL A 6 -18.26 8.33 -10.58
C VAL A 6 -19.49 7.47 -10.83
N PRO A 7 -19.35 6.15 -11.09
CA PRO A 7 -20.53 5.31 -11.23
C PRO A 7 -21.39 5.57 -10.01
N SER A 8 -22.64 6.01 -10.19
CA SER A 8 -23.54 6.40 -9.09
C SER A 8 -23.90 5.22 -8.16
N GLN A 9 -23.21 4.09 -8.30
CA GLN A 9 -23.44 2.79 -7.69
C GLN A 9 -22.25 2.33 -6.82
N CYS A 10 -21.15 3.09 -6.73
CA CYS A 10 -20.05 2.70 -5.85
C CYS A 10 -20.41 2.99 -4.38
N SER A 11 -20.58 1.93 -3.59
CA SER A 11 -20.70 1.99 -2.13
C SER A 11 -19.65 2.92 -1.55
N ALA A 12 -20.04 3.77 -0.60
CA ALA A 12 -19.15 4.74 0.03
C ALA A 12 -17.89 4.10 0.64
N LYS A 13 -17.98 2.84 1.07
CA LYS A 13 -16.84 2.09 1.63
C LYS A 13 -15.84 1.59 0.57
N GLY A 14 -16.29 1.43 -0.68
CA GLY A 14 -15.44 1.10 -1.82
C GLY A 14 -14.83 2.32 -2.52
N GLN A 15 -15.19 3.55 -2.11
CA GLN A 15 -14.66 4.75 -2.75
C GLN A 15 -13.24 5.05 -2.27
N LEU A 16 -12.32 5.20 -3.21
CA LEU A 16 -10.97 5.63 -2.92
C LEU A 16 -10.98 7.09 -2.42
N THR A 17 -10.50 7.29 -1.20
CA THR A 17 -10.33 8.63 -0.60
C THR A 17 -8.88 8.84 -0.14
N PHE A 18 -8.55 10.05 0.29
CA PHE A 18 -7.22 10.37 0.83
C PHE A 18 -6.87 9.59 2.11
N SER A 19 -7.85 8.93 2.76
CA SER A 19 -7.58 8.04 3.88
C SER A 19 -6.73 6.82 3.49
N GLY A 20 -6.78 6.42 2.20
CA GLY A 20 -6.18 5.18 1.72
C GLY A 20 -6.95 3.93 2.13
N ILE A 21 -8.18 4.10 2.60
CA ILE A 21 -9.06 3.00 2.99
C ILE A 21 -9.98 2.68 1.82
N VAL A 22 -9.89 1.44 1.35
CA VAL A 22 -10.86 0.77 0.50
C VAL A 22 -11.32 -0.43 1.31
N ASP A 23 -12.62 -0.50 1.63
CA ASP A 23 -13.18 -1.53 2.49
C ASP A 23 -14.47 -2.09 1.88
N VAL A 24 -14.34 -3.19 1.16
CA VAL A 24 -15.43 -3.84 0.43
C VAL A 24 -15.64 -5.22 1.04
N ALA A 25 -16.84 -5.45 1.56
CA ALA A 25 -17.19 -6.73 2.15
C ALA A 25 -17.23 -7.85 1.08
N ALA A 26 -17.01 -9.09 1.50
CA ALA A 26 -16.95 -10.25 0.60
C ALA A 26 -18.22 -10.45 -0.26
N ASN A 27 -19.39 -10.07 0.25
CA ASN A 27 -20.66 -10.12 -0.47
C ASN A 27 -20.84 -8.97 -1.49
N GLU A 28 -20.07 -7.88 -1.35
CA GLU A 28 -20.10 -6.72 -2.23
C GLU A 28 -18.93 -6.72 -3.24
N SER A 29 -17.90 -7.54 -3.01
CA SER A 29 -16.67 -7.52 -3.81
C SER A 29 -16.92 -7.85 -5.28
N ARG A 30 -17.85 -8.76 -5.58
CA ARG A 30 -18.23 -9.06 -6.97
C ARG A 30 -18.78 -7.81 -7.67
N GLU A 31 -19.71 -7.11 -7.06
CA GLU A 31 -20.30 -5.89 -7.64
C GLU A 31 -19.25 -4.79 -7.77
N TYR A 32 -18.42 -4.56 -6.75
CA TYR A 32 -17.33 -3.59 -6.81
C TYR A 32 -16.36 -3.85 -7.97
N CYS A 33 -16.06 -5.12 -8.24
CA CYS A 33 -15.14 -5.52 -9.30
C CYS A 33 -15.73 -5.47 -10.72
N THR A 34 -17.06 -5.58 -10.87
CA THR A 34 -17.73 -5.62 -12.19
C THR A 34 -18.47 -4.34 -12.57
N SER A 35 -18.89 -3.53 -11.59
CA SER A 35 -19.66 -2.28 -11.79
C SER A 35 -18.83 -1.11 -12.34
N GLY A 36 -17.51 -1.28 -12.47
CA GLY A 36 -16.57 -0.23 -12.87
C GLY A 36 -15.99 0.58 -11.69
N CYS A 37 -16.39 0.30 -10.45
CA CYS A 37 -15.83 0.96 -9.27
C CYS A 37 -14.34 0.64 -9.08
N SER A 38 -13.96 -0.63 -9.18
CA SER A 38 -12.55 -1.04 -9.14
C SER A 38 -11.74 -0.40 -10.26
N ALA A 39 -12.25 -0.40 -11.50
CA ALA A 39 -11.60 0.20 -12.66
C ALA A 39 -11.36 1.70 -12.46
N HIS A 40 -12.36 2.43 -11.96
CA HIS A 40 -12.24 3.85 -11.68
C HIS A 40 -11.20 4.14 -10.58
N ALA A 41 -11.22 3.38 -9.48
CA ALA A 41 -10.22 3.51 -8.43
C ALA A 41 -8.79 3.25 -8.95
N LEU A 42 -8.62 2.22 -9.79
CA LEU A 42 -7.34 1.89 -10.42
C LEU A 42 -6.84 2.97 -11.38
N GLU A 43 -7.73 3.62 -12.14
CA GLU A 43 -7.37 4.76 -12.99
C GLU A 43 -6.86 5.95 -12.17
N VAL A 44 -7.53 6.28 -11.07
CA VAL A 44 -7.09 7.34 -10.15
C VAL A 44 -5.74 7.00 -9.54
N LEU A 45 -5.54 5.77 -9.03
CA LEU A 45 -4.26 5.33 -8.48
C LEU A 45 -3.15 5.39 -9.54
N LYS A 46 -3.42 4.96 -10.78
CA LYS A 46 -2.47 5.07 -11.89
C LYS A 46 -2.09 6.52 -12.17
N CYS A 47 -3.05 7.44 -12.16
CA CYS A 47 -2.79 8.87 -12.34
C CYS A 47 -1.87 9.41 -11.23
N ILE A 48 -2.17 9.09 -9.96
CA ILE A 48 -1.34 9.49 -8.82
C ILE A 48 0.08 8.93 -8.98
N TYR A 49 0.23 7.64 -9.30
CA TYR A 49 1.54 7.01 -9.49
C TYR A 49 2.37 7.70 -10.58
N LEU A 50 1.74 8.07 -11.70
CA LEU A 50 2.42 8.73 -12.81
C LEU A 50 2.81 10.18 -12.48
N CYS A 51 2.01 10.90 -11.70
CA CYS A 51 2.28 12.30 -11.34
C CYS A 51 3.14 12.46 -10.07
N LYS A 52 3.02 11.52 -9.13
CA LYS A 52 3.59 11.57 -7.77
C LYS A 52 3.95 10.15 -7.31
N ARG A 53 5.11 9.66 -7.75
CA ARG A 53 5.60 8.31 -7.44
C ARG A 53 5.77 8.06 -5.94
N ASP A 54 6.15 9.07 -5.17
CA ASP A 54 6.37 8.99 -3.71
C ASP A 54 5.13 9.36 -2.89
N PHE A 55 3.92 9.21 -3.45
CA PHE A 55 2.68 9.52 -2.77
C PHE A 55 2.28 8.44 -1.75
N TRP A 56 1.92 8.88 -0.55
CA TRP A 56 1.44 8.03 0.54
C TRP A 56 0.06 8.51 0.98
N PHE A 57 -0.82 7.55 1.25
CA PHE A 57 -2.12 7.83 1.83
C PHE A 57 -2.03 7.96 3.36
N HIS A 58 -3.09 8.45 4.00
CA HIS A 58 -3.10 8.70 5.44
C HIS A 58 -2.85 7.44 6.29
N ASN A 59 -3.30 6.26 5.83
CA ASN A 59 -3.00 4.96 6.45
C ASN A 59 -1.57 4.45 6.17
N ASN A 60 -0.67 5.30 5.65
CA ASN A 60 0.69 4.97 5.22
C ASN A 60 0.79 3.95 4.08
N ALA A 61 -0.32 3.62 3.41
CA ALA A 61 -0.28 2.79 2.21
C ALA A 61 0.30 3.57 1.05
N THR A 62 1.16 2.92 0.26
CA THR A 62 1.59 3.46 -1.02
C THR A 62 0.52 3.21 -2.08
N VAL A 63 0.56 3.98 -3.17
CA VAL A 63 -0.30 3.77 -4.34
C VAL A 63 -0.22 2.32 -4.84
N HIS A 64 0.98 1.74 -4.84
CA HIS A 64 1.21 0.36 -5.25
C HIS A 64 0.48 -0.65 -4.37
N VAL A 65 0.52 -0.47 -3.05
CA VAL A 65 -0.19 -1.35 -2.10
C VAL A 65 -1.68 -1.35 -2.40
N LEU A 66 -2.30 -0.18 -2.50
CA LEU A 66 -3.72 -0.04 -2.81
C LEU A 66 -4.09 -0.68 -4.15
N MET A 67 -3.27 -0.45 -5.18
CA MET A 67 -3.47 -1.03 -6.51
C MET A 67 -3.45 -2.56 -6.46
N THR A 68 -2.43 -3.13 -5.81
CA THR A 68 -2.30 -4.59 -5.66
C THR A 68 -3.43 -5.18 -4.85
N THR A 69 -3.83 -4.57 -3.73
CA THR A 69 -4.95 -5.05 -2.90
C THR A 69 -6.26 -5.08 -3.68
N ILE A 70 -6.55 -4.07 -4.49
CA ILE A 70 -7.76 -4.04 -5.33
C ILE A 70 -7.71 -5.14 -6.39
N ILE A 71 -6.58 -5.28 -7.10
CA ILE A 71 -6.42 -6.29 -8.16
C ILE A 71 -6.56 -7.70 -7.59
N GLU A 72 -5.77 -8.03 -6.56
CA GLU A 72 -5.82 -9.36 -5.93
C GLU A 72 -7.19 -9.65 -5.31
N GLY A 73 -7.82 -8.62 -4.73
CA GLY A 73 -9.17 -8.71 -4.18
C GLY A 73 -10.22 -9.04 -5.24
N CYS A 74 -10.08 -8.48 -6.45
CA CYS A 74 -10.96 -8.78 -7.57
C CYS A 74 -10.67 -10.13 -8.25
N GLU A 75 -9.42 -10.61 -8.23
CA GLU A 75 -9.08 -11.95 -8.71
C GLU A 75 -9.59 -13.04 -7.77
N LYS A 76 -9.57 -12.79 -6.45
CA LYS A 76 -10.10 -13.68 -5.44
C LYS A 76 -11.62 -13.52 -5.32
N ASN A 77 -12.35 -14.26 -6.16
CA ASN A 77 -13.81 -14.30 -6.13
C ASN A 77 -14.38 -14.43 -4.70
N ASN A 78 -15.28 -13.53 -4.33
CA ASN A 78 -15.98 -13.47 -3.04
C ASN A 78 -15.06 -13.31 -1.81
N SER A 79 -13.86 -12.72 -1.96
CA SER A 79 -13.05 -12.28 -0.82
C SER A 79 -13.36 -10.84 -0.47
N ALA A 80 -13.21 -10.50 0.82
CA ALA A 80 -13.24 -9.10 1.24
C ALA A 80 -11.99 -8.38 0.72
N ILE A 81 -12.15 -7.11 0.35
CA ILE A 81 -11.07 -6.24 -0.10
C ILE A 81 -10.94 -5.15 0.95
N SER A 82 -9.88 -5.18 1.76
CA SER A 82 -9.71 -4.17 2.80
C SER A 82 -8.27 -3.69 2.91
N THR A 83 -8.09 -2.37 2.97
CA THR A 83 -6.83 -1.71 3.33
C THR A 83 -6.89 -1.00 4.68
N ALA A 84 -7.97 -1.18 5.45
CA ALA A 84 -8.16 -0.56 6.74
C ALA A 84 -7.07 -0.95 7.75
N ASP A 85 -6.71 -2.24 7.78
CA ASP A 85 -5.71 -2.79 8.69
C ASP A 85 -4.28 -2.79 8.12
N TYR A 86 -4.03 -2.01 7.06
CA TYR A 86 -2.70 -1.95 6.45
C TYR A 86 -1.66 -1.44 7.45
N LYS A 87 -0.64 -2.25 7.70
CA LYS A 87 0.55 -1.86 8.47
C LYS A 87 1.74 -1.72 7.54
N SER A 88 2.27 -0.50 7.46
CA SER A 88 3.48 -0.19 6.69
C SER A 88 4.65 -1.08 7.14
N GLY A 89 5.23 -1.81 6.19
CA GLY A 89 6.33 -2.76 6.43
C GLY A 89 7.73 -2.14 6.39
N GLY A 90 7.85 -0.81 6.30
CA GLY A 90 9.13 -0.11 6.10
C GLY A 90 10.22 -0.45 7.12
N MET A 91 9.82 -0.91 8.32
CA MET A 91 10.73 -1.34 9.38
C MET A 91 11.61 -2.55 9.02
N LYS A 92 11.19 -3.41 8.07
CA LYS A 92 11.96 -4.61 7.69
C LYS A 92 13.30 -4.28 7.01
N VAL A 93 13.42 -3.14 6.33
CA VAL A 93 14.66 -2.72 5.67
C VAL A 93 15.64 -2.14 6.70
N PHE A 94 15.17 -1.25 7.58
CA PHE A 94 15.99 -0.69 8.66
C PHE A 94 16.50 -1.77 9.63
N GLN A 95 15.67 -2.76 9.96
CA GLN A 95 16.07 -3.87 10.82
C GLN A 95 17.20 -4.71 10.18
N LYS A 96 17.21 -4.86 8.85
CA LYS A 96 18.29 -5.56 8.13
C LYS A 96 19.59 -4.74 8.03
N MET A 97 19.50 -3.41 8.10
CA MET A 97 20.67 -2.53 8.02
C MET A 97 21.34 -2.29 9.38
N TYR A 98 20.60 -2.40 10.49
CA TYR A 98 21.14 -2.23 11.84
C TYR A 98 22.15 -3.34 12.23
N VAL A 99 21.87 -4.60 11.87
CA VAL A 99 22.72 -5.74 12.21
C VAL A 99 24.16 -5.61 11.69
N PRO A 100 24.41 -5.33 10.38
CA PRO A 100 25.77 -5.15 9.90
C PRO A 100 26.45 -3.89 10.45
N PHE A 101 25.69 -2.84 10.79
CA PHE A 101 26.24 -1.61 11.35
C PHE A 101 26.74 -1.77 12.79
N VAL A 102 26.01 -2.51 13.63
CA VAL A 102 26.48 -2.84 14.99
C VAL A 102 27.68 -3.79 14.95
N ALA A 103 27.67 -4.77 14.03
CA ALA A 103 28.76 -5.71 13.87
C ALA A 103 30.07 -5.03 13.39
N SER A 104 29.97 -4.03 12.52
CA SER A 104 31.14 -3.25 12.08
C SER A 104 31.68 -2.34 13.18
N LEU A 105 30.82 -1.69 13.97
CA LEU A 105 31.26 -0.90 15.11
C LEU A 105 31.95 -1.75 16.19
N SER A 106 31.40 -2.92 16.50
CA SER A 106 31.99 -3.80 17.51
C SER A 106 33.35 -4.35 17.06
N THR A 107 33.47 -4.80 15.81
CA THR A 107 34.76 -5.25 15.26
C THR A 107 35.82 -4.15 15.23
N LEU A 108 35.46 -2.92 14.87
CA LEU A 108 36.37 -1.76 14.94
C LEU A 108 36.82 -1.45 16.38
N ALA A 109 35.89 -1.54 17.35
CA ALA A 109 36.24 -1.36 18.76
C ALA A 109 37.21 -2.44 19.25
N PHE A 110 36.98 -3.72 18.89
CA PHE A 110 37.91 -4.80 19.21
C PHE A 110 39.31 -4.56 18.62
N ILE A 111 39.39 -4.20 17.34
CA ILE A 111 40.66 -3.91 16.65
C ILE A 111 41.38 -2.72 17.32
N ALA A 112 40.66 -1.65 17.67
CA ALA A 112 41.25 -0.50 18.35
C ALA A 112 41.82 -0.87 19.73
N THR A 113 41.13 -1.72 20.49
CA THR A 113 41.60 -2.17 21.81
C THR A 113 42.76 -3.16 21.74
N SER A 114 42.82 -4.02 20.72
CA SER A 114 43.88 -5.02 20.57
C SER A 114 45.19 -4.47 20.01
N ASN A 115 45.18 -3.28 19.39
CA ASN A 115 46.38 -2.59 18.91
C ASN A 115 46.98 -1.60 19.93
N ILE A 116 46.37 -1.46 21.10
CA ILE A 116 46.83 -0.60 22.21
C ILE A 116 47.47 -1.44 23.34
N MET A 117 47.59 -2.77 23.17
CA MET A 117 48.37 -3.66 24.05
C MET A 117 49.62 -4.18 23.35
#